data_AF-A0A0N5A1T9-F1
#
_entry.id   AF-A0A0N5A1T9-F1
#
_cell.length_a   1.000
_cell.length_b   1.000
_cell.length_c   1.000
_cell.angle_alpha   90.00
_cell.angle_beta   90.00
_cell.angle_gamma   90.00
#
_symmetry.space_group_name_H-M   'P 1'
#
loop_
_entity.id
_entity.type
_entity.pdbx_description
1 polymer ?
#
loop_
_entity_poly.entity_id
_entity_poly.type
_entity_poly.pdbx_seq_one_letter_code
_entity_poly.pdbx_strand_id
1 'polypeptide(L)' 'MKLFLFPLIFAIFALFTINVQADDTTTCSDIAYDCEAKKALCKNAAYKNLMAKQCKSTCGTCTS' A
#
# COMPACT_ATOMS: atom_id res chain seq x y z
N MET A 1 8.50 19.36 -1.45
CA MET A 1 8.19 20.78 -1.14
C MET A 1 6.71 21.01 -1.41
N LYS A 2 5.97 21.39 -0.36
CA LYS A 2 4.69 22.12 -0.28
C LYS A 2 3.77 22.12 -1.54
N LEU A 3 2.56 21.54 -1.51
CA LEU A 3 1.33 22.06 -0.83
C LEU A 3 0.96 23.46 -1.37
N PHE A 4 -0.20 23.67 -2.02
CA PHE A 4 -1.01 24.93 -1.98
C PHE A 4 -2.28 24.96 -2.89
N LEU A 5 -2.92 23.83 -3.23
CA LEU A 5 -4.25 23.86 -3.89
C LEU A 5 -5.31 23.02 -3.18
N PHE A 6 -5.13 22.84 -1.87
CA PHE A 6 -5.87 21.88 -1.06
C PHE A 6 -7.27 22.28 -0.56
N PRO A 7 -7.72 23.55 -0.46
CA PRO A 7 -9.00 23.82 0.21
C PRO A 7 -10.23 23.43 -0.64
N LEU A 8 -10.15 23.50 -1.98
CA LEU A 8 -11.30 23.21 -2.85
C LEU A 8 -11.43 21.73 -3.21
N ILE A 9 -10.31 21.01 -3.33
CA ILE A 9 -10.29 19.58 -3.65
C ILE A 9 -10.77 18.74 -2.44
N PHE A 10 -10.59 19.25 -1.21
CA PHE A 10 -10.99 18.59 0.03
C PHE A 10 -12.52 18.38 0.15
N ALA A 11 -13.31 19.34 -0.35
CA ALA A 11 -14.77 19.24 -0.31
C ALA A 11 -15.33 18.17 -1.28
N ILE A 12 -14.67 17.98 -2.42
CA ILE A 12 -15.06 16.97 -3.41
C ILE A 12 -14.65 15.57 -2.92
N PHE A 13 -13.49 15.45 -2.28
CA PHE A 13 -13.01 14.20 -1.69
C PHE A 13 -13.91 13.70 -0.54
N ALA A 14 -14.48 14.60 0.27
CA ALA A 14 -15.35 14.21 1.39
C ALA A 14 -16.64 13.47 0.99
N LEU A 15 -17.17 13.70 -0.21
CA LEU A 15 -18.30 12.92 -0.75
C LEU A 15 -17.86 11.57 -1.33
N PHE A 16 -16.59 11.43 -1.71
CA PHE A 16 -16.04 10.23 -2.32
C PHE A 16 -15.39 9.27 -1.30
N THR A 17 -14.97 9.76 -0.13
CA THR A 17 -14.27 8.96 0.90
C THR A 17 -15.15 8.42 2.03
N ILE A 18 -16.47 8.32 1.86
CA ILE A 18 -17.34 7.68 2.88
C ILE A 18 -17.06 6.15 2.98
N ASN A 19 -16.24 5.59 2.08
CA ASN A 19 -15.77 4.20 2.15
C ASN A 19 -14.26 4.06 1.84
N VAL A 20 -13.38 4.88 2.45
CA VAL A 20 -11.95 4.54 2.49
C VAL A 20 -11.78 3.43 3.52
N GLN A 21 -11.88 2.19 3.06
CA GLN A 21 -11.53 1.01 3.85
C GLN A 21 -10.01 1.08 4.11
N ALA A 22 -9.62 1.68 5.23
CA ALA A 22 -8.37 1.29 5.89
C ALA A 22 -8.66 -0.11 6.45
N ASP A 23 -8.52 -1.10 5.57
CA ASP A 23 -8.91 -2.47 5.83
C ASP A 23 -7.94 -3.12 6.82
N ASP A 24 -8.22 -2.93 8.10
CA ASP A 24 -7.69 -3.73 9.20
C ASP A 24 -8.65 -4.89 9.50
N THR A 25 -8.90 -5.73 8.50
CA THR A 25 -9.57 -7.02 8.70
C THR A 25 -8.71 -8.15 8.14
N THR A 26 -7.64 -8.54 8.86
CA THR A 26 -6.84 -9.74 8.51
C THR A 26 -6.36 -9.71 7.04
N THR A 27 -5.91 -8.55 6.55
CA THR A 27 -5.67 -8.34 5.13
C THR A 27 -4.22 -8.48 4.74
N CYS A 28 -4.00 -9.46 3.90
CA CYS A 28 -2.81 -9.59 3.09
C CYS A 28 -2.78 -8.49 2.01
N SER A 29 -2.37 -7.28 2.40
CA SER A 29 -2.26 -6.14 1.46
C SER A 29 -0.85 -5.56 1.44
N ASP A 30 -0.51 -4.98 0.31
CA ASP A 30 0.77 -4.31 0.09
C ASP A 30 0.76 -2.92 0.72
N ILE A 31 1.80 -2.62 1.49
CA ILE A 31 2.00 -1.33 2.18
C ILE A 31 2.70 -0.35 1.24
N ALA A 32 3.62 -0.85 0.40
CA ALA A 32 4.32 -0.02 -0.57
C ALA A 32 3.55 0.05 -1.90
N TYR A 33 3.56 1.22 -2.54
CA TYR A 33 2.85 1.46 -3.80
C TYR A 33 3.57 0.87 -5.02
N ASP A 34 4.87 0.60 -4.88
CA ASP A 34 5.79 0.15 -5.91
C ASP A 34 6.09 -1.36 -5.80
N CYS A 35 5.23 -2.12 -5.11
CA CYS A 35 5.39 -3.57 -4.96
C CYS A 35 5.40 -4.31 -6.30
N GLU A 36 4.56 -3.91 -7.27
CA GLU A 36 4.56 -4.49 -8.63
C GLU A 36 5.94 -4.35 -9.32
N ALA A 37 6.55 -3.16 -9.25
CA ALA A 37 7.88 -2.92 -9.79
C ALA A 37 8.98 -3.70 -9.05
N LYS A 38 8.74 -3.99 -7.76
CA LYS A 38 9.68 -4.70 -6.87
C LYS A 38 9.39 -6.18 -6.72
N LYS A 39 8.44 -6.74 -7.47
CA LYS A 39 8.08 -8.17 -7.43
C LYS A 39 9.27 -9.11 -7.67
N ALA A 40 10.22 -8.68 -8.51
CA ALA A 40 11.47 -9.42 -8.71
C ALA A 40 12.30 -9.59 -7.42
N LEU A 41 12.21 -8.62 -6.50
CA LEU A 41 12.93 -8.63 -5.22
C LEU A 41 12.35 -9.65 -4.23
N CYS A 42 11.12 -10.13 -4.41
CA CYS A 42 10.58 -11.24 -3.61
C CYS A 42 11.46 -12.50 -3.70
N LYS A 43 12.12 -12.71 -4.84
CA LYS A 43 13.05 -13.84 -5.09
C LYS A 43 14.47 -13.55 -4.62
N ASN A 44 14.79 -12.29 -4.30
CA ASN A 44 16.12 -11.91 -3.84
C ASN A 44 16.22 -12.08 -2.33
N ALA A 45 17.14 -12.93 -1.87
CA ALA A 45 17.30 -13.25 -0.45
C ALA A 45 17.58 -12.02 0.44
N ALA A 46 18.30 -11.02 -0.08
CA ALA A 46 18.61 -9.79 0.66
C ALA A 46 17.36 -8.93 0.91
N TYR A 47 16.38 -8.97 -0.01
CA TYR A 47 15.18 -8.14 0.04
C TYR A 47 13.94 -8.89 0.47
N LYS A 48 14.00 -10.23 0.57
CA LYS A 48 12.88 -11.08 0.97
C LYS A 48 12.23 -10.65 2.29
N ASN A 49 13.02 -10.27 3.30
CA ASN A 49 12.48 -9.83 4.60
C ASN A 49 11.77 -8.47 4.50
N LEU A 50 12.35 -7.53 3.73
CA LEU A 50 11.74 -6.21 3.49
C LEU A 50 10.44 -6.36 2.70
N MET A 51 10.46 -7.16 1.65
CA MET A 51 9.32 -7.44 0.80
C MET A 51 8.22 -8.21 1.55
N ALA A 52 8.56 -9.11 2.47
CA ALA A 52 7.56 -9.76 3.33
C ALA A 52 6.86 -8.79 4.31
N LYS A 53 7.47 -7.65 4.62
CA LYS A 53 6.86 -6.60 5.46
C LYS A 53 6.05 -5.61 4.62
N GLN A 54 6.62 -5.16 3.51
CA GLN A 54 6.09 -4.06 2.70
C GLN A 54 5.18 -4.54 1.56
N CYS A 55 5.44 -5.72 1.00
CA CYS A 55 4.82 -6.25 -0.21
C CYS A 55 4.33 -7.70 0.01
N LYS A 56 3.67 -7.92 1.14
CA LYS A 56 3.24 -9.24 1.61
C LYS A 56 2.21 -9.89 0.68
N SER A 57 1.37 -9.10 0.02
CA SER A 57 0.39 -9.57 -0.97
C SER A 57 1.08 -9.91 -2.29
N THR A 58 1.87 -8.97 -2.83
CA THR A 58 2.64 -9.18 -4.06
C THR A 58 3.60 -10.37 -3.99
N CYS A 59 4.24 -10.57 -2.84
CA CYS A 59 5.16 -11.69 -2.64
C CYS A 59 4.48 -12.98 -2.13
N GLY A 60 3.18 -12.96 -1.84
CA GLY A 60 2.43 -14.10 -1.34
C GLY A 60 2.92 -14.62 0.02
N THR A 61 3.43 -13.74 0.88
CA THR A 61 4.00 -14.10 2.20
C THR A 61 2.99 -14.01 3.33
N CYS A 62 1.72 -13.80 3.03
CA CYS A 62 0.69 -13.72 4.04
C CYS A 62 0.36 -15.11 4.57
N THR A 63 0.89 -15.39 5.75
CA THR A 63 0.37 -16.41 6.65
C THR A 63 -0.80 -15.80 7.41
N SER A 64 -2.02 -16.09 6.97
CA SER A 64 -3.25 -15.86 7.74
C SER A 64 -3.21 -16.56 9.09
#